data_AF-C0D435-F1
#
_entry.id   AF-C0D435-F1
#
_cell.length_a   1.000
_cell.length_b   1.000
_cell.length_c   1.000
_cell.angle_alpha   90.00
_cell.angle_beta   90.00
_cell.angle_gamma   90.00
#
_symmetry.space_group_name_H-M   'P 1'
#
loop_
_entity.id
_entity.type
_entity.pdbx_description
1 polymer ?
#
loop_
_entity_poly.entity_id
_entity_poly.type
_entity_poly.pdbx_seq_one_letter_code
_entity_poly.pdbx_strand_id
1 'polypeptide(L)'
;MERYILHKGGHKVKKYVCSICGYVYDEAAGIPAAGIGPGTRWEDLPEGWVCPLCGASKDLFNPVEPQKGPENGTVKPAEPEAVSERDGGEEARGPKEGSGDEELRELSAGELSALCSNLARGCEKQYRGEESALFTQLADYFTAKTPVPESAELSGLLERVGRDLSVGFPQAEAAAKENGDRGAQRALVWSGKVTRILDALLKRWEKEGEAMLEHTNLYVCDICGFVYVGDNPPELCPVCKVPGWKFSQIERRA
;
A
#
# COMPACT_ATOMS: atom_id res chain seq x y z
N MET A 1 -23.82 -25.99 -12.41
CA MET A 1 -24.83 -25.33 -11.54
C MET A 1 -24.12 -24.25 -10.75
N GLU A 2 -24.37 -22.98 -11.09
CA GLU A 2 -23.76 -21.80 -10.48
C GLU A 2 -24.13 -21.71 -8.99
N ARG A 3 -23.14 -21.55 -8.10
CA ARG A 3 -23.37 -21.30 -6.68
C ARG A 3 -23.57 -19.79 -6.45
N TYR A 4 -24.79 -19.32 -6.68
CA TYR A 4 -25.24 -18.04 -6.13
C TYR A 4 -25.61 -18.25 -4.65
N ILE A 5 -25.07 -17.44 -3.74
CA ILE A 5 -25.54 -17.42 -2.34
C ILE A 5 -26.83 -16.62 -2.32
N LEU A 6 -27.97 -17.33 -2.33
CA LEU A 6 -29.29 -16.74 -2.15
C LEU A 6 -29.49 -16.44 -0.66
N HIS A 7 -29.53 -15.17 -0.28
CA HIS A 7 -29.95 -14.78 1.08
C HIS A 7 -31.48 -14.86 1.20
N LYS A 8 -32.01 -14.94 2.43
CA LYS A 8 -33.46 -15.06 2.72
C LYS A 8 -34.23 -13.90 2.06
N GLY A 9 -34.78 -14.14 0.87
CA GLY A 9 -35.37 -13.12 0.00
C GLY A 9 -35.14 -13.34 -1.51
N GLY A 10 -34.23 -14.23 -1.92
CA GLY A 10 -34.12 -14.67 -3.32
C GLY A 10 -33.35 -13.72 -4.27
N HIS A 11 -32.65 -12.71 -3.74
CA HIS A 11 -31.90 -11.75 -4.56
C HIS A 11 -30.39 -12.07 -4.62
N LYS A 12 -29.80 -11.89 -5.81
CA LYS A 12 -28.37 -12.10 -6.10
C LYS A 12 -27.53 -10.97 -5.52
N VAL A 13 -26.73 -11.29 -4.50
CA VAL A 13 -25.76 -10.37 -3.87
C VAL A 13 -24.62 -10.04 -4.84
N LYS A 14 -24.31 -8.75 -4.96
CA LYS A 14 -23.25 -8.21 -5.82
C LYS A 14 -22.04 -7.79 -4.99
N LYS A 15 -20.88 -7.72 -5.66
CA LYS A 15 -19.65 -7.16 -5.11
C LYS A 15 -19.21 -5.98 -5.94
N TYR A 16 -18.61 -4.99 -5.29
CA TYR A 16 -18.14 -3.76 -5.92
C TYR A 16 -16.69 -3.52 -5.49
N VAL A 17 -15.81 -3.24 -6.45
CA VAL A 17 -14.39 -2.98 -6.19
C VAL A 17 -14.05 -1.53 -6.41
N CYS A 18 -13.39 -0.91 -5.44
CA CYS A 18 -12.86 0.43 -5.52
C CYS A 18 -11.72 0.48 -6.56
N SER A 19 -11.82 1.33 -7.56
CA SER A 19 -10.76 1.52 -8.57
C SER A 19 -9.48 2.14 -8.00
N ILE A 20 -9.56 2.86 -6.87
CA ILE A 20 -8.41 3.53 -6.25
C ILE A 20 -7.54 2.56 -5.45
N CYS A 21 -8.18 1.81 -4.53
CA CYS A 21 -7.47 0.97 -3.56
C CYS A 21 -7.82 -0.52 -3.64
N GLY A 22 -8.70 -0.93 -4.55
CA GLY A 22 -9.12 -2.32 -4.68
C GLY A 22 -9.93 -2.87 -3.50
N TYR A 23 -10.43 -2.02 -2.59
CA TYR A 23 -11.38 -2.45 -1.55
C TYR A 23 -12.61 -3.07 -2.20
N VAL A 24 -13.05 -4.23 -1.70
CA VAL A 24 -14.25 -4.90 -2.19
C VAL A 24 -15.36 -4.75 -1.16
N TYR A 25 -16.42 -4.04 -1.53
CA TYR A 25 -17.69 -4.07 -0.82
C TYR A 25 -18.47 -5.31 -1.25
N ASP A 26 -18.84 -6.15 -0.29
CA ASP A 26 -19.66 -7.35 -0.50
C ASP A 26 -21.01 -7.13 0.15
N GLU A 27 -22.08 -7.01 -0.66
CA GLU A 27 -23.44 -6.81 -0.15
C GLU A 27 -23.85 -7.91 0.83
N ALA A 28 -23.35 -9.14 0.64
CA ALA A 28 -23.68 -10.24 1.54
C ALA A 28 -23.08 -10.05 2.94
N ALA A 29 -21.90 -9.41 3.02
CA ALA A 29 -21.18 -9.20 4.26
C ALA A 29 -21.59 -7.88 4.95
N GLY A 30 -21.89 -6.84 4.16
CA GLY A 30 -22.05 -5.48 4.68
C GLY A 30 -20.75 -4.96 5.31
N ILE A 31 -20.87 -3.96 6.18
CA ILE A 31 -19.79 -3.45 7.04
C ILE A 31 -20.37 -3.23 8.46
N PRO A 32 -20.60 -4.30 9.25
CA PRO A 32 -21.30 -4.17 10.53
C PRO A 32 -20.63 -3.19 11.51
N ALA A 33 -19.30 -3.12 11.49
CA ALA A 33 -18.52 -2.18 12.30
C ALA A 33 -18.81 -0.70 11.96
N ALA A 34 -19.28 -0.41 10.74
CA ALA A 34 -19.68 0.92 10.29
C ALA A 34 -21.22 1.09 10.26
N GLY A 35 -21.97 0.21 10.94
CA GLY A 35 -23.44 0.25 10.96
C GLY A 35 -24.12 -0.21 9.68
N ILE A 36 -23.38 -0.81 8.73
CA ILE A 36 -23.92 -1.32 7.47
C ILE A 36 -24.15 -2.83 7.62
N GLY A 37 -25.41 -3.23 7.73
CA GLY A 37 -25.76 -4.63 8.00
C GLY A 37 -25.41 -5.58 6.84
N PRO A 38 -25.23 -6.89 7.12
CA PRO A 38 -25.18 -7.91 6.08
C PRO A 38 -26.44 -7.86 5.22
N GLY A 39 -26.29 -7.92 3.90
CA GLY A 39 -27.38 -7.80 2.94
C GLY A 39 -27.70 -6.37 2.49
N THR A 40 -27.05 -5.33 3.04
CA THR A 40 -27.24 -3.96 2.55
C THR A 40 -26.79 -3.86 1.09
N ARG A 41 -27.72 -3.51 0.20
CA ARG A 41 -27.42 -3.39 -1.23
C ARG A 41 -26.60 -2.14 -1.49
N TRP A 42 -25.87 -2.13 -2.60
CA TRP A 42 -25.11 -0.97 -3.05
C TRP A 42 -25.98 0.29 -3.11
N GLU A 43 -27.19 0.17 -3.63
CA GLU A 43 -28.16 1.28 -3.74
C GLU A 43 -28.68 1.75 -2.39
N ASP A 44 -28.68 0.89 -1.37
CA ASP A 44 -29.14 1.20 -0.01
C ASP A 44 -28.03 1.80 0.88
N LEU A 45 -26.80 1.94 0.37
CA LEU A 45 -25.72 2.63 1.08
C LEU A 45 -26.03 4.12 1.27
N PRO A 46 -25.68 4.73 2.42
CA PRO A 46 -25.88 6.17 2.66
C PRO A 46 -25.31 7.05 1.54
N GLU A 47 -25.94 8.20 1.27
CA GLU A 47 -25.49 9.12 0.21
C GLU A 47 -24.06 9.62 0.43
N GLY A 48 -23.64 9.83 1.68
CA GLY A 48 -22.28 10.21 2.06
C GLY A 48 -21.31 9.05 2.24
N TRP A 49 -21.68 7.83 1.86
CA TRP A 49 -20.79 6.68 2.02
C TRP A 49 -19.56 6.79 1.12
N VAL A 50 -18.39 6.58 1.71
CA VAL A 50 -17.10 6.57 1.03
C VAL A 50 -16.37 5.27 1.31
N CYS A 51 -15.41 4.94 0.45
CA CYS A 51 -14.55 3.78 0.63
C CYS A 51 -13.86 3.85 2.00
N PRO A 52 -14.00 2.82 2.86
CA PRO A 52 -13.43 2.83 4.20
C PRO A 52 -11.89 2.76 4.21
N LEU A 53 -11.25 2.46 3.07
CA LEU A 53 -9.79 2.38 2.97
C LEU A 53 -9.13 3.64 2.43
N CYS A 54 -9.80 4.41 1.58
CA CYS A 54 -9.16 5.54 0.88
C CYS A 54 -10.04 6.78 0.78
N GLY A 55 -11.29 6.74 1.27
CA GLY A 55 -12.22 7.86 1.17
C GLY A 55 -12.77 8.11 -0.23
N ALA A 56 -12.46 7.25 -1.22
CA ALA A 56 -13.01 7.35 -2.56
C ALA A 56 -14.55 7.28 -2.53
N SER A 57 -15.19 8.16 -3.28
CA SER A 57 -16.64 8.19 -3.43
C SER A 57 -17.18 6.95 -4.14
N LYS A 58 -18.49 6.73 -3.98
CA LYS A 58 -19.20 5.55 -4.48
C LYS A 58 -19.11 5.41 -6.02
N ASP A 59 -18.99 6.50 -6.78
CA ASP A 59 -18.81 6.49 -8.24
C ASP A 59 -17.48 5.88 -8.72
N LEU A 60 -16.47 5.80 -7.85
CA LEU A 60 -15.17 5.18 -8.16
C LEU A 60 -15.17 3.65 -7.98
N PHE A 61 -16.33 3.02 -7.76
CA PHE A 61 -16.46 1.58 -7.63
C PHE A 61 -17.09 0.94 -8.87
N ASN A 62 -16.52 -0.19 -9.25
CA ASN A 62 -17.00 -1.00 -10.37
C ASN A 62 -17.62 -2.31 -9.86
N PRO A 63 -18.73 -2.77 -10.44
CA PRO A 63 -19.26 -4.09 -10.12
C PRO A 63 -18.26 -5.17 -10.52
N VAL A 64 -18.08 -6.16 -9.63
CA VAL A 64 -17.24 -7.33 -9.89
C VAL A 64 -18.15 -8.44 -10.41
N GLU A 65 -17.90 -8.88 -11.63
CA GLU A 65 -18.56 -10.10 -12.13
C GLU A 65 -18.05 -11.31 -11.33
N PRO A 66 -18.93 -12.28 -11.01
CA PRO A 66 -18.51 -13.52 -10.37
C PRO A 66 -17.59 -14.29 -11.32
N GLN A 67 -16.27 -14.17 -11.09
CA GLN A 67 -15.27 -14.97 -11.76
C GLN A 67 -15.54 -16.45 -11.45
N LYS A 68 -15.59 -17.31 -12.47
CA LYS A 68 -15.42 -18.76 -12.28
C LYS A 68 -14.06 -18.93 -11.59
N GLY A 69 -14.08 -19.23 -10.29
CA GLY A 69 -12.85 -19.51 -9.56
C GLY A 69 -12.06 -20.61 -10.27
N PRO A 70 -10.72 -20.64 -10.13
CA PRO A 70 -9.98 -21.80 -10.54
C PRO A 70 -10.53 -22.99 -9.75
N GLU A 71 -11.00 -23.99 -10.48
CA GLU A 71 -11.38 -25.28 -9.94
C GLU A 71 -10.22 -25.85 -9.11
N ASN A 72 -10.44 -25.99 -7.80
CA ASN A 72 -9.63 -26.71 -6.81
C ASN A 72 -8.20 -27.06 -7.28
N GLY A 73 -7.34 -26.04 -7.41
CA GLY A 73 -5.92 -26.26 -7.31
C GLY A 73 -5.62 -26.46 -5.83
N THR A 74 -5.45 -27.70 -5.39
CA THR A 74 -4.75 -27.98 -4.13
C THR A 74 -3.47 -27.15 -4.14
N VAL A 75 -3.41 -26.11 -3.32
CA VAL A 75 -2.14 -25.46 -3.00
C VAL A 75 -1.38 -26.50 -2.20
N LYS A 76 -0.56 -27.29 -2.89
CA LYS A 76 0.45 -28.13 -2.24
C LYS A 76 1.28 -27.16 -1.39
N PRO A 77 1.42 -27.37 -0.07
CA PRO A 77 2.40 -26.63 0.70
C PRO A 77 3.71 -26.72 -0.07
N ALA A 78 4.35 -25.57 -0.34
CA ALA A 78 5.71 -25.59 -0.84
C ALA A 78 6.53 -26.36 0.21
N GLU A 79 6.90 -27.60 -0.14
CA GLU A 79 7.94 -28.32 0.57
C GLU A 79 9.15 -27.39 0.62
N PRO A 80 9.85 -27.29 1.75
CA PRO A 80 11.06 -26.49 1.81
C PRO A 80 12.01 -27.07 0.77
N GLU A 81 12.17 -26.35 -0.35
CA GLU A 81 13.25 -26.65 -1.27
C GLU A 81 14.53 -26.57 -0.45
N ALA A 82 15.23 -27.70 -0.39
CA ALA A 82 16.49 -27.81 0.27
C ALA A 82 17.35 -26.63 -0.18
N VAL A 83 17.91 -25.91 0.81
CA VAL A 83 18.94 -24.92 0.58
C VAL A 83 20.12 -25.68 0.00
N SER A 84 20.14 -25.85 -1.33
CA SER A 84 21.32 -26.28 -2.04
C SER A 84 22.35 -25.20 -1.79
N GLU A 85 23.48 -25.58 -1.22
CA GLU A 85 24.64 -24.73 -1.03
C GLU A 85 24.82 -23.90 -2.30
N ARG A 86 24.67 -22.57 -2.16
CA ARG A 86 24.88 -21.66 -3.27
C ARG A 86 26.37 -21.71 -3.57
N ASP A 87 26.72 -22.47 -4.59
CA ASP A 87 28.05 -22.43 -5.18
C ASP A 87 28.33 -20.96 -5.53
N GLY A 88 29.45 -20.44 -5.01
CA GLY A 88 29.76 -19.01 -4.93
C GLY A 88 30.11 -18.37 -6.29
N GLY A 89 29.19 -18.45 -7.26
CA GLY A 89 29.49 -18.14 -8.66
C GLY A 89 28.37 -17.46 -9.46
N GLU A 90 27.31 -16.91 -8.84
CA GLU A 90 26.51 -15.88 -9.51
C GLU A 90 26.97 -14.52 -9.00
N GLU A 91 27.87 -13.89 -9.76
CA GLU A 91 28.09 -12.45 -9.69
C GLU A 91 26.72 -11.76 -9.68
N ALA A 92 26.51 -10.84 -8.74
CA ALA A 92 25.37 -9.96 -8.74
C ALA A 92 25.23 -9.42 -10.17
N ARG A 93 24.13 -9.75 -10.86
CA ARG A 93 23.86 -9.20 -12.20
C ARG A 93 23.74 -7.70 -12.02
N GLY A 94 24.85 -7.01 -12.22
CA GLY A 94 24.90 -5.57 -12.32
C GLY A 94 24.04 -5.11 -13.49
N PRO A 95 23.75 -3.81 -13.57
CA PRO A 95 23.11 -3.23 -14.74
C PRO A 95 23.83 -3.71 -16.00
N LYS A 96 23.08 -4.15 -17.01
CA LYS A 96 23.66 -4.57 -18.29
C LYS A 96 24.46 -3.40 -18.84
N GLU A 97 25.75 -3.60 -19.10
CA GLU A 97 26.58 -2.64 -19.84
C GLU A 97 25.89 -2.29 -21.16
N GLY A 98 25.35 -1.08 -21.27
CA GLY A 98 24.64 -0.60 -22.45
C GLY A 98 23.34 0.18 -22.23
N SER A 99 22.82 0.30 -20.99
CA SER A 99 21.80 1.31 -20.69
C SER A 99 22.49 2.67 -20.60
N GLY A 100 22.33 3.50 -21.63
CA GLY A 100 23.05 4.77 -21.79
C GLY A 100 22.98 5.64 -20.54
N ASP A 101 24.09 6.36 -20.26
CA ASP A 101 24.31 7.32 -19.17
C ASP A 101 23.03 7.63 -18.36
N GLU A 102 22.65 6.73 -17.46
CA GLU A 102 21.72 7.08 -16.40
C GLU A 102 22.53 7.97 -15.48
N GLU A 103 22.36 9.28 -15.64
CA GLU A 103 23.01 10.31 -14.84
C GLU A 103 22.68 10.05 -13.36
N LEU A 104 23.58 9.32 -12.69
CA LEU A 104 23.45 8.99 -11.27
C LEU A 104 23.47 10.30 -10.50
N ARG A 105 22.28 10.77 -10.12
CA ARG A 105 22.15 11.96 -9.30
C ARG A 105 22.51 11.65 -7.85
N GLU A 106 23.06 12.63 -7.17
CA GLU A 106 23.28 12.56 -5.74
C GLU A 106 21.92 12.53 -4.99
N LEU A 107 21.82 11.66 -3.99
CA LEU A 107 20.65 11.59 -3.12
C LEU A 107 20.76 12.65 -2.02
N SER A 108 19.65 13.33 -1.75
CA SER A 108 19.55 14.25 -0.63
C SER A 108 19.66 13.50 0.71
N ALA A 109 19.97 14.22 1.79
CA ALA A 109 19.98 13.64 3.14
C ALA A 109 18.63 12.96 3.49
N GLY A 110 17.51 13.56 3.12
CA GLY A 110 16.19 12.95 3.35
C GLY A 110 16.00 11.62 2.59
N GLU A 111 16.48 11.54 1.35
CA GLU A 111 16.41 10.32 0.55
C GLU A 111 17.34 9.22 1.08
N LEU A 112 18.55 9.58 1.50
CA LEU A 112 19.48 8.65 2.15
C LEU A 112 18.91 8.14 3.48
N SER A 113 18.29 9.02 4.26
CA SER A 113 17.62 8.63 5.50
C SER A 113 16.50 7.62 5.23
N ALA A 114 15.63 7.89 4.25
CA ALA A 114 14.57 6.98 3.84
C ALA A 114 15.13 5.63 3.35
N LEU A 115 16.16 5.65 2.50
CA LEU A 115 16.83 4.45 2.01
C LEU A 115 17.41 3.59 3.14
N CYS A 116 18.19 4.21 4.04
CA CYS A 116 18.78 3.51 5.19
C CYS A 116 17.71 2.94 6.11
N SER A 117 16.62 3.66 6.39
CA SER A 117 15.54 3.14 7.23
C SER A 117 14.84 1.91 6.61
N ASN A 118 14.69 1.89 5.28
CA ASN A 118 14.14 0.73 4.56
C ASN A 118 15.11 -0.46 4.59
N LEU A 119 16.41 -0.21 4.40
CA LEU A 119 17.45 -1.23 4.51
C LEU A 119 17.50 -1.84 5.92
N ALA A 120 17.39 -1.01 6.96
CA ALA A 120 17.34 -1.48 8.35
C ALA A 120 16.20 -2.49 8.59
N ARG A 121 14.99 -2.19 8.10
CA ARG A 121 13.81 -3.09 8.17
C ARG A 121 14.01 -4.35 7.32
N GLY A 122 14.69 -4.22 6.18
CA GLY A 122 15.08 -5.34 5.33
C GLY A 122 16.05 -6.29 6.01
N CYS A 123 17.04 -5.76 6.74
CA CYS A 123 18.01 -6.53 7.52
C CYS A 123 17.34 -7.22 8.71
N GLU A 124 16.45 -6.54 9.44
CA GLU A 124 15.68 -7.12 10.55
C GLU A 124 14.93 -8.38 10.10
N LYS A 125 14.22 -8.31 8.96
CA LYS A 125 13.49 -9.45 8.38
C LYS A 125 14.37 -10.62 7.94
N GLN A 126 15.66 -10.35 7.72
CA GLN A 126 16.65 -11.35 7.34
C GLN A 126 17.49 -11.82 8.55
N TYR A 127 17.10 -11.44 9.77
CA TYR A 127 17.80 -11.76 11.02
C TYR A 127 19.23 -11.19 11.08
N ARG A 128 19.48 -10.11 10.34
CA ARG A 128 20.75 -9.37 10.28
C ARG A 128 20.72 -8.19 11.26
N GLY A 129 20.82 -8.50 12.54
CA GLY A 129 20.61 -7.53 13.63
C GLY A 129 21.66 -6.41 13.66
N GLU A 130 22.92 -6.74 13.40
CA GLU A 130 24.02 -5.76 13.40
C GLU A 130 23.86 -4.76 12.24
N GLU A 131 23.65 -5.25 11.02
CA GLU A 131 23.44 -4.39 9.85
C GLU A 131 22.18 -3.55 9.98
N SER A 132 21.11 -4.13 10.56
CA SER A 132 19.89 -3.38 10.86
C SER A 132 20.18 -2.18 11.77
N ALA A 133 20.91 -2.40 12.87
CA ALA A 133 21.29 -1.34 13.80
C ALA A 133 22.19 -0.27 13.15
N LEU A 134 23.14 -0.67 12.30
CA LEU A 134 24.00 0.26 11.56
C LEU A 134 23.21 1.12 10.57
N PHE A 135 22.28 0.51 9.83
CA PHE A 135 21.41 1.26 8.92
C PHE A 135 20.46 2.20 9.66
N THR A 136 19.99 1.84 10.86
CA THR A 136 19.25 2.76 11.73
C THR A 136 20.10 3.97 12.12
N GLN A 137 21.35 3.76 12.55
CA GLN A 137 22.25 4.88 12.87
C GLN A 137 22.48 5.82 11.67
N LEU A 138 22.66 5.26 10.48
CA LEU A 138 22.77 6.05 9.25
C LEU A 138 21.46 6.81 8.94
N ALA A 139 20.31 6.16 9.11
CA ALA A 139 19.01 6.79 8.90
C ALA A 139 18.83 8.00 9.81
N ASP A 140 19.15 7.87 11.11
CA ASP A 140 19.07 8.94 12.11
C ASP A 140 20.04 10.08 11.80
N TYR A 141 21.28 9.75 11.44
CA TYR A 141 22.29 10.73 11.03
C TYR A 141 21.82 11.57 9.84
N PHE A 142 21.25 10.94 8.82
CA PHE A 142 20.74 11.65 7.65
C PHE A 142 19.42 12.40 7.93
N THR A 143 18.56 11.88 8.83
CA THR A 143 17.39 12.63 9.32
C THR A 143 17.82 13.95 9.96
N ALA A 144 18.84 13.92 10.83
CA ALA A 144 19.35 15.13 11.49
C ALA A 144 19.93 16.17 10.53
N LYS A 145 20.29 15.76 9.30
CA LYS A 145 20.79 16.62 8.22
C LYS A 145 19.74 16.99 7.18
N THR A 146 18.51 16.49 7.31
CA THR A 146 17.44 16.79 6.37
C THR A 146 16.95 18.21 6.62
N PRO A 147 17.03 19.12 5.63
CA PRO A 147 16.57 20.49 5.81
C PRO A 147 15.07 20.50 6.05
N VAL A 148 14.63 21.32 7.01
CA VAL A 148 13.21 21.61 7.20
C VAL A 148 12.77 22.50 6.03
N PRO A 149 11.76 22.10 5.23
CA PRO A 149 11.31 22.94 4.14
C PRO A 149 10.74 24.26 4.66
N GLU A 150 11.09 25.37 4.01
CA GLU A 150 10.65 26.74 4.39
C GLU A 150 9.13 26.92 4.27
N SER A 151 8.49 26.16 3.39
CA SER A 151 7.04 26.01 3.30
C SER A 151 6.68 24.57 2.93
N ALA A 152 5.58 24.08 3.50
CA ALA A 152 5.03 22.76 3.20
C ALA A 152 3.60 22.92 2.68
N GLU A 153 3.47 23.53 1.50
CA GLU A 153 2.16 23.67 0.88
C GLU A 153 1.61 22.32 0.42
N LEU A 154 0.33 22.07 0.71
CA LEU A 154 -0.37 20.85 0.32
C LEU A 154 -0.36 20.63 -1.21
N SER A 155 -0.46 21.72 -1.97
CA SER A 155 -0.38 21.74 -3.44
C SER A 155 0.91 21.08 -3.95
N GLY A 156 2.05 21.43 -3.37
CA GLY A 156 3.35 20.87 -3.72
C GLY A 156 3.47 19.38 -3.36
N LEU A 157 2.83 18.93 -2.29
CA LEU A 157 2.76 17.51 -1.94
C LEU A 157 1.89 16.73 -2.94
N LEU A 158 0.71 17.26 -3.28
CA LEU A 158 -0.18 16.68 -4.28
C LEU A 158 0.49 16.58 -5.66
N GLU A 159 1.25 17.59 -6.07
CA GLU A 159 1.99 17.59 -7.33
C GLU A 159 3.06 16.48 -7.35
N ARG A 160 3.82 16.32 -6.27
CA ARG A 160 4.84 15.27 -6.14
C ARG A 160 4.23 13.89 -6.20
N VAL A 161 3.20 13.64 -5.38
CA VAL A 161 2.47 12.37 -5.35
C VAL A 161 1.82 12.07 -6.71
N GLY A 162 1.22 13.06 -7.35
CA GLY A 162 0.63 12.93 -8.68
C GLY A 162 1.66 12.56 -9.75
N ARG A 163 2.85 13.15 -9.70
CA ARG A 163 3.98 12.82 -10.59
C ARG A 163 4.50 11.40 -10.35
N ASP A 164 4.60 10.95 -9.11
CA ASP A 164 4.97 9.57 -8.82
C ASP A 164 3.97 8.60 -9.45
N LEU A 165 2.67 8.87 -9.33
CA LEU A 165 1.61 8.01 -9.87
C LEU A 165 1.54 8.00 -11.41
N SER A 166 1.76 9.16 -12.04
CA SER A 166 1.61 9.33 -13.50
C SER A 166 2.88 9.05 -14.29
N VAL A 167 4.04 9.23 -13.68
CA VAL A 167 5.35 9.13 -14.37
C VAL A 167 6.27 8.14 -13.64
N GLY A 168 6.51 8.35 -12.35
CA GLY A 168 7.51 7.58 -11.59
C GLY A 168 7.25 6.07 -11.57
N PHE A 169 6.09 5.65 -11.05
CA PHE A 169 5.71 4.24 -10.98
C PHE A 169 5.62 3.57 -12.36
N PRO A 170 4.96 4.15 -13.38
CA PRO A 170 4.95 3.55 -14.72
C PRO A 170 6.35 3.33 -15.31
N GLN A 171 7.26 4.30 -15.16
CA GLN A 171 8.64 4.16 -15.64
C GLN A 171 9.39 3.05 -14.88
N ALA A 172 9.30 3.04 -13.55
CA ALA A 172 9.93 2.01 -12.73
C ALA A 172 9.35 0.61 -13.00
N GLU A 173 8.04 0.49 -13.24
CA GLU A 173 7.39 -0.77 -13.58
C GLU A 173 7.84 -1.29 -14.96
N ALA A 174 7.98 -0.40 -15.94
CA ALA A 174 8.52 -0.74 -17.25
C ALA A 174 9.96 -1.27 -17.14
N ALA A 175 10.83 -0.55 -16.41
CA ALA A 175 12.21 -0.97 -16.18
C ALA A 175 12.30 -2.30 -15.42
N ALA A 176 11.49 -2.49 -14.37
CA ALA A 176 11.46 -3.74 -13.61
C ALA A 176 10.95 -4.92 -14.44
N LYS A 177 10.01 -4.68 -15.36
CA LYS A 177 9.49 -5.69 -16.28
C LYS A 177 10.51 -6.08 -17.33
N GLU A 178 11.17 -5.09 -17.94
CA GLU A 178 12.23 -5.30 -18.94
C GLU A 178 13.39 -6.13 -18.38
N ASN A 179 13.76 -5.88 -17.12
CA ASN A 179 14.81 -6.62 -16.42
C ASN A 179 14.35 -7.95 -15.81
N GLY A 180 13.06 -8.28 -15.87
CA GLY A 180 12.51 -9.48 -15.25
C GLY A 180 12.61 -9.49 -13.71
N ASP A 181 12.77 -8.32 -13.10
CA ASP A 181 12.91 -8.18 -11.64
C ASP A 181 11.54 -8.31 -10.95
N ARG A 182 11.21 -9.55 -10.60
CA ARG A 182 9.97 -9.89 -9.87
C ARG A 182 9.91 -9.26 -8.48
N GLY A 183 11.06 -8.98 -7.86
CA GLY A 183 11.14 -8.34 -6.54
C GLY A 183 10.70 -6.89 -6.62
N ALA A 184 11.30 -6.13 -7.55
CA ALA A 184 10.93 -4.75 -7.82
C ALA A 184 9.47 -4.64 -8.28
N GLN A 185 9.01 -5.50 -9.21
CA GLN A 185 7.61 -5.51 -9.65
C GLN A 185 6.64 -5.65 -8.47
N ARG A 186 6.91 -6.57 -7.53
CA ARG A 186 6.06 -6.74 -6.34
C ARG A 186 6.07 -5.51 -5.44
N ALA A 187 7.25 -4.92 -5.21
CA ALA A 187 7.38 -3.71 -4.40
C ALA A 187 6.60 -2.54 -5.03
N LEU A 188 6.72 -2.35 -6.34
CA LEU A 188 6.03 -1.29 -7.09
C LEU A 188 4.50 -1.43 -7.05
N VAL A 189 3.96 -2.67 -7.07
CA VAL A 189 2.52 -2.89 -6.91
C VAL A 189 2.02 -2.36 -5.57
N TRP A 190 2.73 -2.66 -4.46
CA TRP A 190 2.34 -2.19 -3.14
C TRP A 190 2.55 -0.68 -2.99
N SER A 191 3.71 -0.17 -3.39
CA SER A 191 4.03 1.25 -3.34
C SER A 191 3.02 2.08 -4.13
N GLY A 192 2.74 1.70 -5.39
CA GLY A 192 1.75 2.40 -6.21
C GLY A 192 0.34 2.37 -5.60
N LYS A 193 -0.06 1.24 -5.00
CA LYS A 193 -1.35 1.13 -4.31
C LYS A 193 -1.45 2.08 -3.11
N VAL A 194 -0.40 2.13 -2.29
CA VAL A 194 -0.35 2.98 -1.10
C VAL A 194 -0.27 4.46 -1.48
N THR A 195 0.47 4.80 -2.52
CA THR A 195 0.55 6.17 -3.03
C THR A 195 -0.80 6.65 -3.60
N ARG A 196 -1.59 5.79 -4.27
CA ARG A 196 -2.96 6.16 -4.69
C ARG A 196 -3.88 6.43 -3.50
N ILE A 197 -3.73 5.67 -2.42
CA ILE A 197 -4.47 5.90 -1.18
C ILE A 197 -4.04 7.23 -0.57
N LEU A 198 -2.73 7.50 -0.52
CA LEU A 198 -2.19 8.78 -0.03
C LEU A 198 -2.71 9.97 -0.85
N ASP A 199 -2.71 9.88 -2.19
CA ASP A 199 -3.28 10.90 -3.08
C ASP A 199 -4.76 11.17 -2.76
N ALA A 200 -5.56 10.11 -2.59
CA ALA A 200 -6.97 10.24 -2.23
C ALA A 200 -7.16 10.90 -0.86
N LEU A 201 -6.34 10.55 0.13
CA LEU A 201 -6.38 11.16 1.47
C LEU A 201 -5.96 12.63 1.43
N LEU A 202 -4.91 12.98 0.68
CA LEU A 202 -4.47 14.38 0.53
C LEU A 202 -5.53 15.24 -0.18
N LYS A 203 -6.19 14.72 -1.21
CA LYS A 203 -7.30 15.40 -1.90
C LYS A 203 -8.53 15.55 -1.02
N ARG A 204 -8.77 14.58 -0.14
CA ARG A 204 -9.83 14.68 0.88
C ARG A 204 -9.49 15.77 1.89
N TRP A 205 -8.26 15.77 2.40
CA TRP A 205 -7.75 16.78 3.31
C TRP A 205 -7.82 18.20 2.73
N GLU A 206 -7.52 18.37 1.43
CA GLU A 206 -7.66 19.66 0.74
C GLU A 206 -9.08 20.24 0.84
N LYS A 207 -10.10 19.38 0.85
CA LYS A 207 -11.51 19.77 0.90
C LYS A 207 -12.06 19.90 2.32
N GLU A 208 -11.70 18.97 3.19
CA GLU A 208 -12.29 18.81 4.52
C GLU A 208 -11.46 19.45 5.65
N GLY A 209 -10.15 19.65 5.44
CA GLY A 209 -9.25 20.15 6.47
C GLY A 209 -9.31 19.33 7.76
N GLU A 210 -9.26 20.01 8.91
CA GLU A 210 -9.26 19.37 10.23
C GLU A 210 -10.49 18.49 10.51
N ALA A 211 -11.63 18.76 9.87
CA ALA A 211 -12.85 17.97 10.03
C ALA A 211 -12.63 16.50 9.64
N MET A 212 -11.72 16.22 8.69
CA MET A 212 -11.37 14.85 8.28
C MET A 212 -10.78 14.03 9.44
N LEU A 213 -10.17 14.70 10.42
CA LEU A 213 -9.47 14.09 11.55
C LEU A 213 -10.27 14.19 12.85
N GLU A 214 -11.47 14.78 12.84
CA GLU A 214 -12.30 14.83 14.04
C GLU A 214 -12.63 13.40 14.50
N HIS A 215 -12.46 13.16 15.79
CA HIS A 215 -12.72 11.87 16.43
C HIS A 215 -12.00 10.67 15.81
N THR A 216 -10.88 10.87 15.09
CA THR A 216 -10.10 9.78 14.51
C THR A 216 -8.61 9.89 14.81
N ASN A 217 -7.92 8.76 14.68
CA ASN A 217 -6.47 8.65 14.75
C ASN A 217 -5.89 8.38 13.36
N LEU A 218 -4.59 8.66 13.21
CA LEU A 218 -3.81 8.33 12.02
C LEU A 218 -2.85 7.20 12.32
N TYR A 219 -2.89 6.16 11.49
CA TYR A 219 -2.01 5.00 11.60
C TYR A 219 -1.26 4.75 10.30
N VAL A 220 0.02 4.40 10.38
CA VAL A 220 0.85 4.05 9.22
C VAL A 220 1.40 2.65 9.40
N CYS A 221 1.18 1.79 8.41
CA CYS A 221 1.75 0.44 8.40
C CYS A 221 3.27 0.50 8.24
N ASP A 222 4.02 -0.09 9.17
CA ASP A 222 5.49 -0.10 9.15
C ASP A 222 6.10 -0.94 8.01
N ILE A 223 5.26 -1.63 7.25
CA ILE A 223 5.72 -2.59 6.25
C ILE A 223 5.51 -2.09 4.83
N CYS A 224 4.37 -1.45 4.56
CA CYS A 224 4.05 -0.96 3.21
C CYS A 224 3.70 0.52 3.18
N GLY A 225 3.65 1.23 4.32
CA GLY A 225 3.31 2.65 4.39
C GLY A 225 1.82 2.96 4.22
N PHE A 226 0.93 1.96 4.24
CA PHE A 226 -0.51 2.19 4.17
C PHE A 226 -0.96 3.13 5.31
N VAL A 227 -1.53 4.27 4.93
CA VAL A 227 -2.09 5.26 5.86
C VAL A 227 -3.56 4.94 6.09
N TYR A 228 -3.94 4.82 7.35
CA TYR A 228 -5.30 4.57 7.79
C TYR A 228 -5.78 5.70 8.70
N VAL A 229 -7.00 6.16 8.47
CA VAL A 229 -7.69 7.18 9.26
C VAL A 229 -8.88 6.52 9.94
N GLY A 230 -8.87 6.45 11.27
CA GLY A 230 -9.93 5.80 12.04
C GLY A 230 -9.57 5.65 13.51
N ASP A 231 -10.48 5.08 14.30
CA ASP A 231 -10.32 5.00 15.77
C ASP A 231 -9.20 4.06 16.19
N ASN A 232 -9.13 2.88 15.57
CA ASN A 232 -8.19 1.81 15.88
C ASN A 232 -7.56 1.27 14.59
N PRO A 233 -6.30 0.80 14.61
CA PRO A 233 -5.68 0.24 13.42
C PRO A 233 -6.44 -1.03 12.98
N PRO A 234 -6.44 -1.35 11.67
CA PRO A 234 -7.09 -2.56 11.18
C PRO A 234 -6.39 -3.81 11.73
N GLU A 235 -7.16 -4.88 12.00
CA GLU A 235 -6.61 -6.16 12.47
C GLU A 235 -5.52 -6.71 11.53
N LEU A 236 -5.71 -6.54 10.23
CA LEU A 236 -4.75 -6.87 9.18
C LEU A 236 -4.63 -5.71 8.20
N CYS A 237 -3.39 -5.36 7.83
CA CYS A 237 -3.13 -4.37 6.81
C CYS A 237 -3.80 -4.81 5.48
N PRO A 238 -4.67 -3.99 4.87
CA PRO A 238 -5.38 -4.37 3.65
C PRO A 238 -4.44 -4.53 2.44
N VAL A 239 -3.24 -3.96 2.51
CA VAL A 239 -2.22 -4.01 1.45
C VAL A 239 -1.31 -5.23 1.62
N CYS A 240 -0.48 -5.26 2.67
CA CYS A 240 0.55 -6.30 2.85
C CYS A 240 0.19 -7.40 3.87
N LYS A 241 -1.01 -7.34 4.46
CA LYS A 241 -1.56 -8.38 5.36
C LYS A 241 -0.80 -8.61 6.66
N VAL A 242 0.08 -7.70 7.07
CA VAL A 242 0.66 -7.77 8.42
C VAL A 242 -0.38 -7.43 9.50
N PRO A 243 -0.23 -7.95 10.72
CA PRO A 243 -1.14 -7.66 11.82
C PRO A 243 -1.19 -6.17 12.22
N GLY A 244 -2.30 -5.77 12.86
CA GLY A 244 -2.55 -4.40 13.29
C GLY A 244 -1.51 -3.81 14.24
N TRP A 245 -0.79 -4.64 15.01
CA TRP A 245 0.31 -4.18 15.88
C TRP A 245 1.56 -3.69 15.10
N LYS A 246 1.63 -3.92 13.78
CA LYS A 246 2.64 -3.34 12.87
C LYS A 246 2.23 -1.98 12.29
N PHE A 247 1.28 -1.31 12.93
CA PHE A 247 0.92 0.06 12.61
C PHE A 247 1.43 1.00 13.70
N SER A 248 2.13 2.04 13.27
CA SER A 248 2.53 3.15 14.12
C SER A 248 1.43 4.21 14.12
N GLN A 249 0.96 4.62 15.30
CA GLN A 249 0.09 5.79 15.42
C GLN A 249 0.92 7.06 15.22
N ILE A 250 0.43 7.97 14.39
CA ILE A 250 1.08 9.25 14.14
C ILE A 250 0.54 10.28 15.14
N GLU A 251 1.44 10.83 15.95
CA GLU A 251 1.13 11.91 16.87
C GLU A 251 0.93 13.21 16.08
N ARG A 252 -0.12 13.96 16.44
CA ARG A 252 -0.32 15.32 15.92
C ARG A 252 0.76 16.20 16.53
N ARG A 253 1.56 16.85 15.68
CA ARG A 253 2.51 17.87 16.16
C ARG A 253 1.71 19.03 16.76
N ALA A 254 2.05 19.41 17.98
CA ALA A 254 1.47 20.54 18.70
C ALA A 254 1.88 21.88 18.06
#